data_AF-A0A9P1DZL4-F1
#
_entry.id   AF-A0A9P1DZL4-F1
#
_cell.length_a   1.000
_cell.length_b   1.000
_cell.length_c   1.000
_cell.angle_alpha   90.00
_cell.angle_beta   90.00
_cell.angle_gamma   90.00
#
_symmetry.space_group_name_H-M   'P 1'
#
loop_
_entity.id
_entity.type
_entity.pdbx_description
1 polymer ?
#
loop_
_entity_poly.entity_id
_entity_poly.type
_entity_poly.pdbx_seq_one_letter_code
_entity_poly.pdbx_strand_id
1 'polypeptide(L)'
;MARNGSGSGPFGRVLDPRRKRVQRWNRVFLLARGVALAIDPLFVYTLSIGRGGSPDMHMDSVLVAIVTALRTCVDAVHICHMWRQFWLAYVSRESLVIGSGKLVWDARAIASRYVRSSDGFWFDAFVILPIPQVLFWLVIPKLVQDEQVKLIMIILLLIFLFNFLPRVYHSISLMRRMEEITGYIFGTIWWGFGINIIAYLIASHVVGGCWYVLAIQRVSTCVRKQCHLQSSCHLPLSCLDVNGPFSYGIYEWALPVVSSQSVAVKILYPIFWGLISLSTFGNILEPTSNWLEVVFSISIVVWGLMLFTLLVGHIQVFLHLVMARKRKMQLRCRDLEWWMKRRQLPLKLRQRVHHFERQRWVTMGGEDEIESIKDLPEGIRRDIKRFLCLDLIKKVPLFSSLDDLILDNICDRIRPLVFSKDENIIREGDLVQRIVFIVRGHVKSSQNLSKGVIATSTLEQGGFLGDELLSWCLRRPFIDRLPVSIATFTCIKPVEAFCLDAIHIRFITEHFRYQFSNERLKRTTRYYSTNWRTWAAVNVQLAWRSYKMRKRGQVANNVIHIGDNIDMRLRRYATMFLSIRPRDHLE
;
A
#
# COMPACT_ATOMS: atom_id res chain seq x y z
N MET A 1 -19.02 18.71 -18.77
CA MET A 1 -20.24 19.34 -18.22
C MET A 1 -21.41 18.38 -18.42
N ALA A 2 -21.86 17.67 -17.38
CA ALA A 2 -23.07 16.85 -17.44
C ALA A 2 -24.11 17.48 -16.49
N ARG A 3 -25.25 17.86 -17.05
CA ARG A 3 -26.36 18.53 -16.37
C ARG A 3 -26.81 17.77 -15.12
N ASN A 4 -26.96 18.50 -14.02
CA ASN A 4 -27.64 18.08 -12.79
C ASN A 4 -29.11 17.71 -13.10
N GLY A 5 -29.35 16.48 -13.53
CA GLY A 5 -30.67 15.85 -13.44
C GLY A 5 -30.90 15.42 -12.00
N SER A 6 -31.18 16.36 -11.09
CA SER A 6 -31.68 16.01 -9.76
C SER A 6 -33.09 15.47 -9.90
N GLY A 7 -33.24 14.17 -10.14
CA GLY A 7 -34.51 13.48 -10.00
C GLY A 7 -35.00 13.65 -8.57
N SER A 8 -35.91 14.59 -8.35
CA SER A 8 -36.67 14.72 -7.11
C SER A 8 -37.85 13.77 -7.21
N GLY A 9 -37.83 12.74 -6.36
CA GLY A 9 -38.94 11.80 -6.23
C GLY A 9 -39.90 12.20 -5.11
N PRO A 10 -41.00 11.44 -4.93
CA PRO A 10 -42.03 11.72 -3.92
C PRO A 10 -41.52 11.72 -2.47
N PHE A 11 -40.29 11.26 -2.21
CA PHE A 11 -39.77 11.18 -0.86
C PHE A 11 -38.46 12.02 -0.62
N GLY A 12 -37.93 12.75 -1.64
CA GLY A 12 -36.64 13.49 -1.54
C GLY A 12 -35.68 13.44 -2.75
N ARG A 13 -34.38 13.76 -2.53
CA ARG A 13 -33.31 13.83 -3.56
C ARG A 13 -32.46 12.56 -3.60
N VAL A 14 -32.30 11.98 -4.79
CA VAL A 14 -31.48 10.76 -5.02
C VAL A 14 -30.00 10.97 -4.67
N LEU A 15 -29.42 10.00 -3.96
CA LEU A 15 -28.04 9.98 -3.47
C LEU A 15 -27.10 9.30 -4.48
N ASP A 16 -25.97 9.95 -4.77
CA ASP A 16 -24.90 9.35 -5.57
C ASP A 16 -24.10 8.34 -4.72
N PRO A 17 -24.01 7.05 -5.09
CA PRO A 17 -23.23 6.05 -4.37
C PRO A 17 -21.72 6.37 -4.30
N ARG A 18 -21.19 7.19 -5.20
CA ARG A 18 -19.77 7.59 -5.24
C ARG A 18 -19.42 8.71 -4.27
N ARG A 19 -20.41 9.35 -3.64
CA ARG A 19 -20.13 10.40 -2.64
C ARG A 19 -19.45 9.79 -1.41
N LYS A 20 -18.35 10.42 -0.96
CA LYS A 20 -17.60 10.02 0.26
C LYS A 20 -18.49 9.83 1.49
N ARG A 21 -19.56 10.64 1.64
CA ARG A 21 -20.53 10.52 2.74
C ARG A 21 -21.32 9.20 2.69
N VAL A 22 -21.70 8.75 1.49
CA VAL A 22 -22.43 7.48 1.29
C VAL A 22 -21.49 6.30 1.53
N GLN A 23 -20.27 6.36 1.00
CA GLN A 23 -19.24 5.34 1.27
C GLN A 23 -18.92 5.21 2.77
N ARG A 24 -18.82 6.34 3.49
CA ARG A 24 -18.61 6.33 4.94
C ARG A 24 -19.82 5.72 5.67
N TRP A 25 -21.05 6.03 5.24
CA TRP A 25 -22.25 5.44 5.81
C TRP A 25 -22.30 3.93 5.61
N ASN A 26 -21.97 3.42 4.41
CA ASN A 26 -21.93 1.97 4.15
C ASN A 26 -20.93 1.25 5.07
N ARG A 27 -19.77 1.88 5.37
CA ARG A 27 -18.80 1.36 6.34
C ARG A 27 -19.34 1.33 7.77
N VAL A 28 -20.01 2.41 8.20
CA VAL A 28 -20.65 2.47 9.53
C VAL A 28 -21.72 1.38 9.66
N PHE A 29 -22.52 1.19 8.61
CA PHE A 29 -23.55 0.15 8.58
C PHE A 29 -22.95 -1.26 8.64
N LEU A 30 -21.85 -1.53 7.91
CA LEU A 30 -21.15 -2.81 7.99
C LEU A 30 -20.61 -3.07 9.41
N LEU A 31 -20.04 -2.06 10.07
CA LEU A 31 -19.61 -2.17 11.47
C LEU A 31 -20.79 -2.41 12.41
N ALA A 32 -21.91 -1.69 12.24
CA ALA A 32 -23.13 -1.90 13.02
C ALA A 32 -23.66 -3.34 12.87
N ARG A 33 -23.61 -3.90 11.65
CA ARG A 33 -23.94 -5.31 11.40
C ARG A 33 -23.02 -6.28 12.13
N GLY A 34 -21.71 -6.03 12.12
CA GLY A 34 -20.75 -6.81 12.91
C GLY A 34 -21.02 -6.76 14.41
N VAL A 35 -21.39 -5.57 14.93
CA VAL A 35 -21.79 -5.39 16.32
C VAL A 35 -23.10 -6.14 16.63
N ALA A 36 -24.09 -6.13 15.73
CA ALA A 36 -25.31 -6.93 15.89
C ALA A 36 -25.00 -8.43 16.06
N LEU A 37 -24.11 -8.96 15.21
CA LEU A 37 -23.68 -10.37 15.28
C LEU A 37 -22.94 -10.70 16.59
N ALA A 38 -22.23 -9.73 17.19
CA ALA A 38 -21.59 -9.92 18.49
C ALA A 38 -22.58 -9.82 19.66
N ILE A 39 -23.66 -9.04 19.53
CA ILE A 39 -24.69 -8.88 20.57
C ILE A 39 -25.64 -10.08 20.61
N ASP A 40 -26.02 -10.65 19.45
CA ASP A 40 -27.05 -11.69 19.36
C ASP A 40 -26.81 -12.90 20.30
N PRO A 41 -25.60 -13.47 20.44
CA PRO A 41 -25.35 -14.58 21.37
C PRO A 41 -25.45 -14.17 22.86
N LEU A 42 -25.41 -12.88 23.21
CA LEU A 42 -25.50 -12.44 24.60
C LEU A 42 -26.87 -12.72 25.23
N PHE A 43 -27.93 -12.79 24.42
CA PHE A 43 -29.27 -13.15 24.88
C PHE A 43 -29.28 -14.52 25.58
N VAL A 44 -28.48 -15.47 25.09
CA VAL A 44 -28.39 -16.82 25.66
C VAL A 44 -27.84 -16.80 27.09
N TYR A 45 -26.88 -15.92 27.42
CA TYR A 45 -26.26 -15.86 28.75
C TYR A 45 -27.15 -15.23 29.83
N THR A 46 -28.34 -14.74 29.46
CA THR A 46 -29.32 -14.20 30.41
C THR A 46 -30.01 -15.29 31.23
N LEU A 47 -29.97 -16.52 30.74
CA LEU A 47 -30.60 -17.67 31.37
C LEU A 47 -29.60 -18.38 32.26
N SER A 48 -29.96 -18.66 33.51
CA SER A 48 -29.10 -19.36 34.46
C SER A 48 -29.92 -20.24 35.41
N ILE A 49 -29.26 -21.11 36.17
CA ILE A 49 -29.93 -21.98 37.16
C ILE A 49 -29.83 -21.30 38.54
N GLY A 50 -30.97 -21.18 39.22
CA GLY A 50 -31.10 -20.58 40.53
C GLY A 50 -30.47 -21.44 41.65
N ARG A 51 -30.06 -20.76 42.74
CA ARG A 51 -29.47 -21.39 43.94
C ARG A 51 -30.33 -21.22 45.20
N GLY A 52 -31.40 -20.44 45.15
CA GLY A 52 -32.24 -20.12 46.30
C GLY A 52 -33.39 -21.10 46.45
N GLY A 53 -33.21 -22.17 47.21
CA GLY A 53 -34.28 -23.11 47.57
C GLY A 53 -34.51 -24.20 46.52
N SER A 54 -35.18 -23.88 45.41
CA SER A 54 -35.41 -24.78 44.26
C SER A 54 -34.42 -24.49 43.12
N PRO A 55 -33.84 -25.51 42.48
CA PRO A 55 -32.90 -25.36 41.38
C PRO A 55 -33.63 -25.07 40.05
N ASP A 56 -34.39 -23.98 40.03
CA ASP A 56 -35.21 -23.61 38.88
C ASP A 56 -34.42 -22.70 37.92
N MET A 57 -34.76 -22.78 36.65
CA MET A 57 -34.20 -21.90 35.65
C MET A 57 -34.69 -20.46 35.89
N HIS A 58 -33.80 -19.50 35.90
CA HIS A 58 -34.11 -18.09 36.10
C HIS A 58 -33.49 -17.23 34.98
N MET A 59 -34.19 -16.16 34.62
CA MET A 59 -33.77 -15.19 33.62
C MET A 59 -33.40 -13.86 34.29
N ASP A 60 -32.16 -13.42 34.11
CA ASP A 60 -31.67 -12.14 34.61
C ASP A 60 -32.29 -10.98 33.82
N SER A 61 -33.31 -10.34 34.41
CA SER A 61 -34.07 -9.26 33.79
C SER A 61 -33.23 -8.01 33.50
N VAL A 62 -32.19 -7.74 34.30
CA VAL A 62 -31.29 -6.59 34.10
C VAL A 62 -30.42 -6.83 32.88
N LEU A 63 -29.82 -8.03 32.77
CA LEU A 63 -29.02 -8.38 31.61
C LEU A 63 -29.85 -8.43 30.32
N VAL A 64 -31.08 -8.96 30.37
CA VAL A 64 -32.01 -8.94 29.22
C VAL A 64 -32.32 -7.51 28.80
N ALA A 65 -32.58 -6.60 29.73
CA ALA A 65 -32.83 -5.20 29.41
C ALA A 65 -31.64 -4.53 28.74
N ILE A 66 -30.42 -4.74 29.25
CA ILE A 66 -29.18 -4.21 28.67
C ILE A 66 -28.96 -4.73 27.24
N VAL A 67 -29.05 -6.04 27.04
CA VAL A 67 -28.85 -6.67 25.72
C VAL A 67 -29.93 -6.21 24.74
N THR A 68 -31.19 -6.08 25.18
CA THR A 68 -32.29 -5.55 24.37
C THR A 68 -32.04 -4.09 23.97
N ALA A 69 -31.58 -3.24 24.89
CA ALA A 69 -31.26 -1.84 24.60
C ALA A 69 -30.10 -1.71 23.59
N LEU A 70 -29.04 -2.49 23.77
CA LEU A 70 -27.92 -2.53 22.81
C LEU A 70 -28.39 -2.99 21.43
N ARG A 71 -29.21 -4.05 21.37
CA ARG A 71 -29.70 -4.62 20.11
C ARG A 71 -30.62 -3.66 19.36
N THR A 72 -31.54 -3.00 20.08
CA THR A 72 -32.48 -2.02 19.50
C THR A 72 -31.77 -0.78 18.96
N CYS A 73 -30.72 -0.29 19.64
CA CYS A 73 -29.87 0.78 19.12
C CYS A 73 -29.24 0.41 17.76
N VAL A 74 -28.78 -0.84 17.60
CA VAL A 74 -28.21 -1.31 16.32
C VAL A 74 -29.29 -1.50 15.26
N ASP A 75 -30.47 -2.01 15.62
CA ASP A 75 -31.62 -2.09 14.70
C ASP A 75 -32.03 -0.72 14.16
N ALA A 76 -32.00 0.33 14.99
CA ALA A 76 -32.29 1.69 14.55
C ALA A 76 -31.34 2.14 13.42
N VAL A 77 -30.03 1.82 13.52
CA VAL A 77 -29.06 2.10 12.46
C VAL A 77 -29.40 1.34 11.18
N HIS A 78 -29.89 0.10 11.30
CA HIS A 78 -30.28 -0.71 10.15
C HIS A 78 -31.53 -0.18 9.46
N ILE A 79 -32.53 0.26 10.24
CA ILE A 79 -33.74 0.93 9.72
C ILE A 79 -33.34 2.21 8.97
N CYS A 80 -32.42 3.01 9.53
CA CYS A 80 -31.89 4.19 8.85
C CYS A 80 -31.19 3.85 7.53
N HIS A 81 -30.49 2.73 7.46
CA HIS A 81 -29.87 2.25 6.23
C HIS A 81 -30.90 1.78 5.21
N MET A 82 -31.89 0.98 5.60
CA MET A 82 -32.99 0.57 4.71
C MET A 82 -33.74 1.77 4.15
N TRP A 83 -34.07 2.74 5.02
CA TRP A 83 -34.71 3.99 4.59
C TRP A 83 -33.90 4.68 3.50
N ARG A 84 -32.57 4.72 3.64
CA ARG A 84 -31.65 5.30 2.66
C ARG A 84 -31.54 4.51 1.35
N GLN A 85 -31.83 3.21 1.33
CA GLN A 85 -31.75 2.42 0.09
C GLN A 85 -32.82 2.83 -0.93
N PHE A 86 -33.96 3.36 -0.49
CA PHE A 86 -34.95 3.98 -1.38
C PHE A 86 -34.42 5.21 -2.15
N TRP A 87 -33.30 5.78 -1.70
CA TRP A 87 -32.67 7.00 -2.22
C TRP A 87 -31.42 6.73 -3.04
N LEU A 88 -30.89 5.51 -3.00
CA LEU A 88 -29.55 5.25 -3.48
C LEU A 88 -29.57 4.91 -4.98
N ALA A 89 -28.95 5.77 -5.80
CA ALA A 89 -28.79 5.47 -7.22
C ALA A 89 -28.00 4.17 -7.40
N TYR A 90 -28.40 3.39 -8.40
CA TYR A 90 -27.80 2.09 -8.69
C TYR A 90 -27.20 2.07 -10.10
N VAL A 91 -26.26 1.16 -10.34
CA VAL A 91 -25.74 0.87 -11.68
C VAL A 91 -26.63 -0.18 -12.36
N SER A 92 -27.08 0.10 -13.58
CA SER A 92 -27.93 -0.84 -14.34
C SER A 92 -27.10 -2.01 -14.87
N ARG A 93 -27.60 -3.25 -14.71
CA ARG A 93 -26.88 -4.47 -15.15
C ARG A 93 -26.66 -4.49 -16.67
N GLU A 94 -27.63 -4.04 -17.46
CA GLU A 94 -27.52 -3.93 -18.91
C GLU A 94 -26.36 -3.01 -19.34
N SER A 95 -26.19 -1.88 -18.64
CA SER A 95 -25.09 -0.97 -18.93
C SER A 95 -23.72 -1.51 -18.51
N LEU A 96 -23.68 -2.40 -17.51
CA LEU A 96 -22.46 -3.08 -17.06
C LEU A 96 -21.98 -4.09 -18.11
N VAL A 97 -22.89 -4.85 -18.72
CA VAL A 97 -22.57 -5.78 -19.82
C VAL A 97 -21.98 -5.05 -21.03
N ILE A 98 -22.43 -3.82 -21.27
CA ILE A 98 -21.94 -2.96 -22.36
C ILE A 98 -20.66 -2.18 -21.94
N GLY A 99 -20.17 -2.35 -20.70
CA GLY A 99 -18.98 -1.66 -20.19
C GLY A 99 -19.18 -0.17 -19.87
N SER A 100 -20.41 0.33 -19.95
CA SER A 100 -20.73 1.76 -19.78
C SER A 100 -21.12 2.17 -18.35
N GLY A 101 -21.63 1.23 -17.53
CA GLY A 101 -21.88 1.44 -16.10
C GLY A 101 -22.79 2.64 -15.76
N LYS A 102 -23.87 2.85 -16.51
CA LYS A 102 -24.80 3.98 -16.32
C LYS A 102 -25.57 3.88 -15.00
N LEU A 103 -25.51 4.96 -14.23
CA LEU A 103 -26.27 5.17 -12.99
C LEU A 103 -27.72 5.58 -13.32
N VAL A 104 -28.67 4.91 -12.69
CA VAL A 104 -30.10 5.23 -12.78
C VAL A 104 -30.47 6.19 -11.65
N TRP A 105 -31.07 7.33 -12.00
CA TRP A 105 -31.42 8.43 -11.09
C TRP A 105 -32.93 8.59 -10.85
N ASP A 106 -33.76 7.79 -11.50
CA ASP A 106 -35.21 7.86 -11.34
C ASP A 106 -35.64 7.23 -10.00
N ALA A 107 -36.21 8.05 -9.11
CA ALA A 107 -36.62 7.65 -7.78
C ALA A 107 -37.71 6.57 -7.79
N ARG A 108 -38.64 6.58 -8.75
CA ARG A 108 -39.69 5.53 -8.85
C ARG A 108 -39.07 4.20 -9.26
N ALA A 109 -38.15 4.23 -10.22
CA ALA A 109 -37.41 3.04 -10.65
C ALA A 109 -36.52 2.47 -9.53
N ILE A 110 -35.88 3.32 -8.71
CA ILE A 110 -35.09 2.91 -7.55
C ILE A 110 -35.97 2.20 -6.51
N ALA A 111 -37.07 2.85 -6.09
CA ALA A 111 -37.98 2.29 -5.08
C ALA A 111 -38.63 0.98 -5.55
N SER A 112 -39.14 0.94 -6.79
CA SER A 112 -39.74 -0.27 -7.37
C SER A 112 -38.74 -1.43 -7.45
N ARG A 113 -37.51 -1.16 -7.88
CA ARG A 113 -36.45 -2.17 -7.93
C ARG A 113 -36.11 -2.71 -6.54
N TYR A 114 -35.98 -1.82 -5.55
CA TYR A 114 -35.61 -2.23 -4.19
C TYR A 114 -36.69 -3.12 -3.55
N VAL A 115 -37.98 -2.79 -3.75
CA VAL A 115 -39.11 -3.56 -3.21
C VAL A 115 -39.35 -4.88 -3.95
N ARG A 116 -39.18 -4.89 -5.28
CA ARG A 116 -39.43 -6.10 -6.10
C ARG A 116 -38.29 -7.11 -6.06
N SER A 117 -37.10 -6.70 -5.63
CA SER A 117 -35.94 -7.58 -5.48
C SER A 117 -36.12 -8.49 -4.27
N SER A 118 -36.05 -9.82 -4.48
CA SER A 118 -36.02 -10.82 -3.39
C SER A 118 -34.87 -10.56 -2.42
N ASP A 119 -33.70 -10.21 -2.97
CA ASP A 119 -32.47 -9.97 -2.21
C ASP A 119 -32.36 -8.50 -1.74
N GLY A 120 -33.46 -7.74 -1.85
CA GLY A 120 -33.55 -6.32 -1.52
C GLY A 120 -34.35 -6.09 -0.25
N PHE A 121 -35.46 -5.37 -0.37
CA PHE A 121 -36.27 -4.92 0.76
C PHE A 121 -36.75 -6.05 1.67
N TRP A 122 -37.27 -7.15 1.12
CA TRP A 122 -37.84 -8.24 1.93
C TRP A 122 -36.79 -8.98 2.74
N PHE A 123 -35.61 -9.21 2.16
CA PHE A 123 -34.50 -9.82 2.89
C PHE A 123 -33.93 -8.86 3.95
N ASP A 124 -33.79 -7.57 3.63
CA ASP A 124 -33.41 -6.54 4.61
C ASP A 124 -34.42 -6.46 5.79
N ALA A 125 -35.72 -6.51 5.49
CA ALA A 125 -36.79 -6.47 6.49
C ALA A 125 -36.79 -7.71 7.39
N PHE A 126 -36.70 -8.90 6.80
CA PHE A 126 -36.63 -10.17 7.54
C PHE A 126 -35.49 -10.18 8.55
N VAL A 127 -34.30 -9.73 8.13
CA VAL A 127 -33.10 -9.75 8.97
C VAL A 127 -33.20 -8.80 10.18
N ILE A 128 -33.96 -7.71 10.08
CA ILE A 128 -34.14 -6.70 11.14
C ILE A 128 -35.22 -7.10 12.16
N LEU A 129 -36.08 -8.07 11.86
CA LEU A 129 -37.18 -8.44 12.75
C LEU A 129 -36.67 -8.69 14.19
N PRO A 130 -37.27 -8.05 15.21
CA PRO A 130 -36.82 -8.14 16.58
C PRO A 130 -37.33 -9.43 17.26
N ILE A 131 -37.21 -10.57 16.55
CA ILE A 131 -37.69 -11.88 17.02
C ILE A 131 -37.05 -12.25 18.36
N PRO A 132 -35.71 -12.12 18.56
CA PRO A 132 -35.10 -12.41 19.86
C PRO A 132 -35.67 -11.53 20.97
N GLN A 133 -35.81 -10.23 20.74
CA GLN A 133 -36.33 -9.30 21.76
C GLN A 133 -37.75 -9.66 22.19
N VAL A 134 -38.66 -9.87 21.24
CA VAL A 134 -40.06 -10.22 21.53
C VAL A 134 -40.13 -11.53 22.32
N LEU A 135 -39.32 -12.51 21.94
CA LEU A 135 -39.35 -13.83 22.55
C LEU A 135 -38.85 -13.81 24.00
N PHE A 136 -37.73 -13.13 24.27
CA PHE A 136 -37.16 -13.03 25.62
C PHE A 136 -38.04 -12.25 26.60
N TRP A 137 -38.87 -11.33 26.10
CA TRP A 137 -39.81 -10.57 26.95
C TRP A 137 -41.18 -11.24 27.10
N LEU A 138 -41.70 -11.93 26.08
CA LEU A 138 -43.09 -12.41 26.08
C LEU A 138 -43.24 -13.93 26.23
N VAL A 139 -42.30 -14.72 25.71
CA VAL A 139 -42.43 -16.18 25.59
C VAL A 139 -41.53 -16.91 26.58
N ILE A 140 -40.24 -16.58 26.62
CA ILE A 140 -39.27 -17.23 27.51
C ILE A 140 -39.68 -17.13 28.99
N PRO A 141 -40.15 -15.98 29.51
CA PRO A 141 -40.57 -15.90 30.91
C PRO A 141 -41.71 -16.83 31.26
N LYS A 142 -42.68 -17.03 30.34
CA LYS A 142 -43.80 -17.97 30.54
C LYS A 142 -43.31 -19.42 30.53
N LEU A 143 -42.44 -19.76 29.59
CA LEU A 143 -41.87 -21.11 29.50
C LEU A 143 -40.97 -21.46 30.68
N VAL A 144 -40.31 -20.45 31.26
CA VAL A 144 -39.53 -20.60 32.50
C VAL A 144 -40.46 -20.89 33.68
N GLN A 145 -41.59 -20.20 33.78
CA GLN A 145 -42.62 -20.47 34.80
C GLN A 145 -43.25 -21.86 34.65
N ASP A 146 -43.47 -22.31 33.41
CA ASP A 146 -44.01 -23.64 33.11
C ASP A 146 -42.96 -24.78 33.17
N GLU A 147 -41.73 -24.47 33.61
CA GLU A 147 -40.58 -25.39 33.72
C GLU A 147 -40.22 -26.16 32.42
N GLN A 148 -40.53 -25.58 31.26
CA GLN A 148 -40.34 -26.22 29.94
C GLN A 148 -38.92 -26.05 29.37
N VAL A 149 -37.89 -26.40 30.15
CA VAL A 149 -36.47 -26.16 29.81
C VAL A 149 -36.11 -26.71 28.42
N LYS A 150 -36.54 -27.92 28.07
CA LYS A 150 -36.25 -28.50 26.74
C LYS A 150 -36.81 -27.66 25.59
N LEU A 151 -38.03 -27.13 25.74
CA LEU A 151 -38.67 -26.30 24.72
C LEU A 151 -37.95 -24.95 24.58
N ILE A 152 -37.56 -24.34 25.70
CA ILE A 152 -36.75 -23.11 25.72
C ILE A 152 -35.45 -23.33 24.92
N MET A 153 -34.71 -24.40 25.18
CA MET A 153 -33.44 -24.67 24.50
C MET A 153 -33.62 -24.90 22.99
N ILE A 154 -34.66 -25.66 22.59
CA ILE A 154 -35.01 -25.85 21.16
C ILE A 154 -35.32 -24.50 20.52
N ILE A 155 -36.13 -23.67 21.16
CA ILE A 155 -36.49 -22.34 20.68
C ILE A 155 -35.23 -21.47 20.48
N LEU A 156 -34.30 -21.45 21.45
CA LEU A 156 -33.05 -20.69 21.33
C LEU A 156 -32.17 -21.16 20.16
N LEU A 157 -32.07 -22.47 19.95
CA LEU A 157 -31.32 -23.04 18.82
C LEU A 157 -32.01 -22.75 17.47
N LEU A 158 -33.34 -22.73 17.42
CA LEU A 158 -34.11 -22.34 16.23
C LEU A 158 -33.94 -20.85 15.90
N ILE A 159 -33.93 -19.97 16.90
CA ILE A 159 -33.62 -18.55 16.69
C ILE A 159 -32.23 -18.41 16.07
N PHE A 160 -31.24 -19.13 16.60
CA PHE A 160 -29.90 -19.12 16.05
C PHE A 160 -29.90 -19.54 14.56
N LEU A 161 -30.54 -20.66 14.23
CA LEU A 161 -30.61 -21.15 12.85
C LEU A 161 -31.31 -20.15 11.91
N PHE A 162 -32.48 -19.63 12.30
CA PHE A 162 -33.35 -18.86 11.42
C PHE A 162 -33.17 -17.34 11.46
N ASN A 163 -32.47 -16.78 12.47
CA ASN A 163 -32.18 -15.35 12.53
C ASN A 163 -30.69 -15.05 12.39
N PHE A 164 -29.81 -15.79 13.07
CA PHE A 164 -28.39 -15.49 13.06
C PHE A 164 -27.72 -15.84 11.73
N LEU A 165 -27.98 -17.04 11.17
CA LEU A 165 -27.36 -17.42 9.89
C LEU A 165 -27.76 -16.50 8.72
N PRO A 166 -29.03 -16.10 8.56
CA PRO A 166 -29.40 -15.10 7.54
C PRO A 166 -28.72 -13.75 7.75
N ARG A 167 -28.51 -13.30 9.01
CA ARG A 167 -27.73 -12.09 9.33
C ARG A 167 -26.29 -12.18 8.86
N VAL A 168 -25.64 -13.32 9.09
CA VAL A 168 -24.27 -13.58 8.64
C VAL A 168 -24.20 -13.57 7.11
N TYR A 169 -25.09 -14.31 6.44
CA TYR A 169 -25.15 -14.35 4.97
C TYR A 169 -25.35 -12.95 4.38
N HIS A 170 -26.28 -12.17 4.94
CA HIS A 170 -26.52 -10.79 4.54
C HIS A 170 -25.27 -9.91 4.67
N SER A 171 -24.55 -10.01 5.80
CA SER A 171 -23.30 -9.27 6.03
C SER A 171 -22.23 -9.62 4.99
N ILE A 172 -22.06 -10.91 4.67
CA ILE A 172 -21.10 -11.38 3.64
C ILE A 172 -21.49 -10.86 2.26
N SER A 173 -22.76 -10.93 1.89
CA SER A 173 -23.27 -10.42 0.61
C SER A 173 -22.99 -8.93 0.44
N LEU A 174 -23.21 -8.15 1.50
CA LEU A 174 -22.92 -6.72 1.52
C LEU A 174 -21.42 -6.43 1.37
N MET A 175 -20.55 -7.16 2.09
CA MET A 175 -19.10 -7.01 1.99
C MET A 175 -18.60 -7.25 0.57
N ARG A 176 -19.05 -8.35 -0.07
CA ARG A 176 -18.69 -8.68 -1.46
C ARG A 176 -19.13 -7.58 -2.43
N ARG A 177 -20.36 -7.10 -2.29
CA ARG A 177 -20.88 -6.00 -3.12
C ARG A 177 -20.09 -4.71 -2.94
N MET A 178 -19.61 -4.42 -1.74
CA MET A 178 -18.75 -3.25 -1.49
C MET A 178 -17.38 -3.42 -2.13
N GLU A 179 -16.79 -4.61 -2.03
CA GLU A 179 -15.50 -4.95 -2.63
C GLU A 179 -15.50 -4.78 -4.16
N GLU A 180 -16.56 -5.25 -4.84
CA GLU A 180 -16.72 -5.09 -6.30
C GLU A 180 -16.78 -3.61 -6.74
N ILE A 181 -17.34 -2.72 -5.92
CA ILE A 181 -17.55 -1.31 -6.29
C ILE A 181 -16.34 -0.44 -5.96
N THR A 182 -15.66 -0.68 -4.83
CA THR A 182 -14.57 0.18 -4.35
C THR A 182 -13.18 -0.47 -4.46
N GLY A 183 -13.08 -1.76 -4.77
CA GLY A 183 -11.83 -2.53 -4.77
C GLY A 183 -11.23 -2.79 -3.38
N TYR A 184 -11.66 -2.02 -2.38
CA TYR A 184 -11.31 -2.18 -0.96
C TYR A 184 -12.52 -1.86 -0.08
N ILE A 185 -12.79 -2.68 0.94
CA ILE A 185 -13.93 -2.49 1.85
C ILE A 185 -13.74 -1.21 2.70
N PHE A 186 -12.53 -1.04 3.22
CA PHE A 186 -12.09 0.13 3.97
C PHE A 186 -10.76 0.63 3.38
N GLY A 187 -10.49 1.93 3.49
CA GLY A 187 -9.37 2.59 2.79
C GLY A 187 -7.96 2.16 3.19
N THR A 188 -7.79 1.11 3.99
CA THR A 188 -6.49 0.55 4.36
C THR A 188 -6.52 -0.98 4.30
N ILE A 189 -5.39 -1.58 3.90
CA ILE A 189 -5.21 -3.03 3.79
C ILE A 189 -5.40 -3.72 5.16
N TRP A 190 -5.08 -3.02 6.25
CA TRP A 190 -5.22 -3.50 7.63
C TRP A 190 -6.64 -3.89 8.03
N TRP A 191 -7.66 -3.29 7.42
CA TRP A 191 -9.05 -3.65 7.72
C TRP A 191 -9.42 -5.06 7.27
N GLY A 192 -8.85 -5.55 6.17
CA GLY A 192 -9.07 -6.94 5.74
C GLY A 192 -8.58 -7.94 6.80
N PHE A 193 -7.40 -7.69 7.37
CA PHE A 193 -6.86 -8.46 8.49
C PHE A 193 -7.77 -8.37 9.73
N GLY A 194 -8.18 -7.16 10.12
CA GLY A 194 -9.04 -6.95 11.28
C GLY A 194 -10.40 -7.65 11.16
N ILE A 195 -11.04 -7.58 9.99
CA ILE A 195 -12.34 -8.22 9.74
C ILE A 195 -12.25 -9.75 9.86
N ASN A 196 -11.19 -10.36 9.35
CA ASN A 196 -10.98 -11.81 9.49
C ASN A 196 -10.84 -12.24 10.96
N ILE A 197 -10.10 -11.47 11.76
CA ILE A 197 -9.98 -11.73 13.21
C ILE A 197 -11.33 -11.55 13.91
N ILE A 198 -12.04 -10.45 13.63
CA ILE A 198 -13.35 -10.19 14.22
C ILE A 198 -14.34 -11.30 13.86
N ALA A 199 -14.36 -11.76 12.61
CA ALA A 199 -15.21 -12.85 12.16
C ALA A 199 -14.90 -14.16 12.92
N TYR A 200 -13.62 -14.48 13.11
CA TYR A 200 -13.20 -15.64 13.90
C TYR A 200 -13.63 -15.54 15.36
N LEU A 201 -13.48 -14.37 15.99
CA LEU A 201 -13.92 -14.12 17.37
C LEU A 201 -15.45 -14.21 17.52
N ILE A 202 -16.21 -13.73 16.53
CA ILE A 202 -17.67 -13.87 16.50
C ILE A 202 -18.07 -15.34 16.35
N ALA A 203 -17.41 -16.10 15.47
CA ALA A 203 -17.67 -17.54 15.32
C ALA A 203 -17.40 -18.30 16.64
N SER A 204 -16.29 -17.97 17.31
CA SER A 204 -15.98 -18.48 18.65
C SER A 204 -17.06 -18.14 19.67
N HIS A 205 -17.51 -16.88 19.71
CA HIS A 205 -18.55 -16.43 20.62
C HIS A 205 -19.87 -17.19 20.42
N VAL A 206 -20.22 -17.43 19.16
CA VAL A 206 -21.41 -18.18 18.75
C VAL A 206 -21.35 -19.64 19.17
N VAL A 207 -20.22 -20.31 18.89
CA VAL A 207 -20.01 -21.72 19.26
C VAL A 207 -20.05 -21.87 20.78
N GLY A 208 -19.45 -20.93 21.51
CA GLY A 208 -19.57 -20.82 22.97
C GLY A 208 -21.00 -20.65 23.45
N GLY A 209 -21.79 -19.80 22.78
CA GLY A 209 -23.21 -19.62 23.10
C GLY A 209 -24.03 -20.90 22.90
N CYS A 210 -23.85 -21.60 21.78
CA CYS A 210 -24.51 -22.89 21.52
C CYS A 210 -24.12 -23.93 22.58
N TRP A 211 -22.84 -24.00 22.95
CA TRP A 211 -22.37 -24.87 24.02
C TRP A 211 -23.00 -24.51 25.37
N TYR A 212 -23.13 -23.23 25.71
CA TYR A 212 -23.75 -22.77 26.95
C TYR A 212 -25.22 -23.20 27.08
N VAL A 213 -26.01 -23.07 26.00
CA VAL A 213 -27.40 -23.55 25.94
C VAL A 213 -27.45 -25.05 26.26
N LEU A 214 -26.66 -25.84 25.55
CA LEU A 214 -26.61 -27.29 25.71
C LEU A 214 -26.08 -27.71 27.09
N ALA A 215 -25.14 -26.94 27.64
CA ALA A 215 -24.60 -27.16 28.98
C ALA A 215 -25.65 -26.92 30.06
N ILE A 216 -26.40 -25.81 30.01
CA ILE A 216 -27.52 -25.56 30.92
C ILE A 216 -28.55 -26.68 30.83
N GLN A 217 -28.87 -27.13 29.60
CA GLN A 217 -29.78 -28.26 29.40
C GLN A 217 -29.26 -29.55 30.06
N ARG A 218 -27.96 -29.81 29.97
CA ARG A 218 -27.31 -30.98 30.57
C ARG A 218 -27.35 -30.91 32.10
N VAL A 219 -27.02 -29.76 32.68
CA VAL A 219 -27.06 -29.54 34.14
C VAL A 219 -28.50 -29.63 34.67
N SER A 220 -29.48 -29.02 33.99
CA SER A 220 -30.90 -29.17 34.33
C SER A 220 -31.36 -30.63 34.29
N THR A 221 -30.83 -31.44 33.37
CA THR A 221 -31.11 -32.88 33.32
C THR A 221 -30.54 -33.63 34.53
N CYS A 222 -29.34 -33.28 35.00
CA CYS A 222 -28.78 -33.83 36.24
C CYS A 222 -29.67 -33.50 37.44
N VAL A 223 -29.97 -32.21 37.60
CA VAL A 223 -30.82 -31.70 38.69
C VAL A 223 -32.15 -32.43 38.72
N ARG A 224 -32.84 -32.53 37.57
CA ARG A 224 -34.14 -33.19 37.49
C ARG A 224 -34.06 -34.67 37.87
N LYS A 225 -33.03 -35.39 37.41
CA LYS A 225 -32.83 -36.81 37.79
C LYS A 225 -32.63 -36.97 39.29
N GLN A 226 -31.82 -36.10 39.91
CA GLN A 226 -31.54 -36.19 41.34
C GLN A 226 -32.75 -35.80 42.19
N CYS A 227 -33.51 -34.79 41.75
CA CYS A 227 -34.74 -34.38 42.45
C CYS A 227 -35.88 -35.41 42.38
N HIS A 228 -35.87 -36.32 41.39
CA HIS A 228 -36.79 -37.47 41.40
C HIS A 228 -36.41 -38.53 42.45
N LEU A 229 -35.16 -38.56 42.91
CA LEU A 229 -34.64 -39.56 43.87
C LEU A 229 -34.73 -39.10 45.33
N GLN A 230 -34.93 -37.79 45.58
CA GLN A 230 -34.86 -37.19 46.91
C GLN A 230 -36.16 -36.43 47.23
N SER A 231 -36.64 -36.50 48.47
CA SER A 231 -37.91 -35.89 48.91
C SER A 231 -37.88 -34.35 48.96
N SER A 232 -36.69 -33.75 49.03
CA SER A 232 -36.47 -32.30 48.92
C SER A 232 -35.51 -31.99 47.77
N CYS A 233 -35.99 -31.23 46.79
CA CYS A 233 -35.22 -30.81 45.60
C CYS A 233 -34.47 -29.51 45.90
N HIS A 234 -33.31 -29.62 46.55
CA HIS A 234 -32.31 -28.56 46.57
C HIS A 234 -31.30 -28.79 45.45
N LEU A 235 -30.61 -27.74 44.97
CA LEU A 235 -29.53 -27.88 44.00
C LEU A 235 -28.48 -28.85 44.57
N PRO A 236 -28.41 -30.11 44.07
CA PRO A 236 -27.65 -31.12 44.77
C PRO A 236 -26.16 -30.90 44.50
N LEU A 237 -25.35 -30.86 45.57
CA LEU A 237 -23.90 -30.68 45.48
C LEU A 237 -23.27 -31.75 44.56
N SER A 238 -23.88 -32.93 44.45
CA SER A 238 -23.47 -34.02 43.54
C SER A 238 -23.57 -33.69 42.05
N CYS A 239 -24.45 -32.76 41.64
CA CYS A 239 -24.49 -32.26 40.27
C CYS A 239 -23.45 -31.15 40.03
N LEU A 240 -22.89 -30.54 41.08
CA LEU A 240 -21.83 -29.54 40.96
C LEU A 240 -20.42 -30.12 41.18
N ASP A 241 -20.34 -31.40 41.57
CA ASP A 241 -19.10 -32.13 41.75
C ASP A 241 -18.62 -32.71 40.42
N VAL A 242 -17.38 -32.39 40.06
CA VAL A 242 -16.71 -32.90 38.85
C VAL A 242 -16.52 -34.42 38.93
N ASN A 243 -16.27 -34.95 40.14
CA ASN A 243 -16.12 -36.38 40.37
C ASN A 243 -17.45 -37.07 40.72
N GLY A 244 -18.57 -36.36 40.53
CA GLY A 244 -19.89 -36.88 40.81
C GLY A 244 -20.28 -38.05 39.88
N PRO A 245 -21.33 -38.80 40.22
CA PRO A 245 -21.78 -39.96 39.44
C PRO A 245 -22.39 -39.59 38.07
N PHE A 246 -22.58 -38.30 37.77
CA PHE A 246 -23.19 -37.83 36.53
C PHE A 246 -22.14 -37.41 35.51
N SER A 247 -22.05 -38.13 34.40
CA SER A 247 -21.10 -37.82 33.32
C SER A 247 -21.54 -36.58 32.53
N TYR A 248 -20.77 -35.50 32.66
CA TYR A 248 -21.00 -34.24 31.95
C TYR A 248 -20.40 -34.20 30.54
N GLY A 249 -19.39 -35.01 30.25
CA GLY A 249 -18.71 -35.05 28.94
C GLY A 249 -18.18 -33.66 28.54
N ILE A 250 -18.48 -33.21 27.32
CA ILE A 250 -18.01 -31.90 26.82
C ILE A 250 -18.55 -30.70 27.62
N TYR A 251 -19.53 -30.90 28.50
CA TYR A 251 -20.16 -29.85 29.31
C TYR A 251 -19.58 -29.73 30.72
N GLU A 252 -18.56 -30.51 31.08
CA GLU A 252 -17.93 -30.48 32.41
C GLU A 252 -17.45 -29.06 32.78
N TRP A 253 -16.92 -28.33 31.81
CA TRP A 253 -16.43 -26.96 31.98
C TRP A 253 -17.55 -25.94 32.24
N ALA A 254 -18.81 -26.35 32.22
CA ALA A 254 -19.93 -25.51 32.61
C ALA A 254 -20.16 -25.48 34.12
N LEU A 255 -19.59 -26.43 34.89
CA LEU A 255 -19.76 -26.49 36.35
C LEU A 255 -19.29 -25.20 37.05
N PRO A 256 -18.11 -24.64 36.75
CA PRO A 256 -17.70 -23.34 37.30
C PRO A 256 -18.62 -22.19 36.89
N VAL A 257 -19.23 -22.28 35.71
CA VAL A 257 -20.11 -21.23 35.15
C VAL A 257 -21.46 -21.23 35.86
N VAL A 258 -22.07 -22.39 36.04
CA VAL A 258 -23.30 -22.55 36.82
C VAL A 258 -23.05 -22.29 38.30
N SER A 259 -21.83 -22.57 38.77
CA SER A 259 -21.45 -22.33 40.16
C SER A 259 -21.17 -20.86 40.49
N SER A 260 -20.93 -20.01 39.49
CA SER A 260 -20.64 -18.60 39.70
C SER A 260 -21.89 -17.72 39.56
N GLN A 261 -22.05 -16.75 40.46
CA GLN A 261 -23.06 -15.69 40.31
C GLN A 261 -22.59 -14.53 39.43
N SER A 262 -21.31 -14.49 39.06
CA SER A 262 -20.75 -13.38 38.28
C SER A 262 -21.19 -13.44 36.82
N VAL A 263 -21.81 -12.36 36.33
CA VAL A 263 -22.16 -12.18 34.91
C VAL A 263 -20.93 -12.26 34.02
N ALA A 264 -19.78 -11.76 34.50
CA ALA A 264 -18.52 -11.83 33.74
C ALA A 264 -18.08 -13.28 33.50
N VAL A 265 -18.24 -14.17 34.50
CA VAL A 265 -17.94 -15.60 34.34
C VAL A 265 -18.91 -16.24 33.34
N LYS A 266 -20.20 -15.92 33.42
CA LYS A 266 -21.21 -16.43 32.48
C LYS A 266 -20.95 -16.06 31.02
N ILE A 267 -20.29 -14.92 30.76
CA ILE A 267 -19.98 -14.45 29.40
C ILE A 267 -18.59 -14.90 28.94
N LEU A 268 -17.57 -14.75 29.77
CA LEU A 268 -16.18 -15.00 29.36
C LEU A 268 -15.85 -16.47 29.20
N TYR A 269 -16.43 -17.35 30.05
CA TYR A 269 -16.12 -18.78 30.01
C TYR A 269 -16.62 -19.45 28.71
N PRO A 270 -17.87 -19.23 28.26
CA PRO A 270 -18.32 -19.77 26.98
C PRO A 270 -17.54 -19.21 25.80
N ILE A 271 -17.17 -17.92 25.83
CA ILE A 271 -16.31 -17.32 24.79
C ILE A 271 -14.96 -18.04 24.74
N PHE A 272 -14.34 -18.25 25.90
CA PHE A 272 -13.07 -18.94 26.02
C PHE A 272 -13.16 -20.39 25.53
N TRP A 273 -14.23 -21.11 25.92
CA TRP A 273 -14.50 -22.47 25.46
C TRP A 273 -14.69 -22.54 23.94
N GLY A 274 -15.41 -21.58 23.34
CA GLY A 274 -15.54 -21.50 21.88
C GLY A 274 -14.21 -21.22 21.18
N LEU A 275 -13.35 -20.40 21.79
CA LEU A 275 -12.07 -19.99 21.21
C LEU A 275 -11.08 -21.14 21.20
N ILE A 276 -10.97 -21.86 22.32
CA ILE A 276 -10.12 -23.05 22.42
C ILE A 276 -10.60 -24.11 21.41
N SER A 277 -11.92 -24.39 21.39
CA SER A 277 -12.54 -25.42 20.54
C SER A 277 -12.36 -25.18 19.03
N LEU A 278 -12.52 -23.94 18.58
CA LEU A 278 -12.33 -23.59 17.17
C LEU A 278 -10.85 -23.49 16.78
N SER A 279 -9.97 -23.14 17.72
CA SER A 279 -8.54 -23.00 17.42
C SER A 279 -7.87 -24.34 17.16
N THR A 280 -8.52 -25.45 17.51
CA THR A 280 -7.95 -26.82 17.49
C THR A 280 -6.79 -27.01 18.48
N PHE A 281 -6.20 -25.93 18.99
CA PHE A 281 -5.23 -25.91 20.08
C PHE A 281 -5.96 -26.03 21.42
N GLY A 282 -5.83 -27.19 22.07
CA GLY A 282 -6.45 -27.44 23.38
C GLY A 282 -7.88 -28.00 23.31
N ASN A 283 -8.28 -28.63 22.21
CA ASN A 283 -9.55 -29.34 22.12
C ASN A 283 -9.53 -30.58 23.02
N ILE A 284 -10.02 -30.43 24.25
CA ILE A 284 -10.30 -31.54 25.16
C ILE A 284 -11.81 -31.79 25.10
N LEU A 285 -12.26 -32.30 23.95
CA LEU A 285 -13.66 -32.68 23.73
C LEU A 285 -13.80 -34.17 24.06
N GLU A 286 -14.30 -34.47 25.25
CA GLU A 286 -14.58 -35.84 25.69
C GLU A 286 -16.11 -36.07 25.71
N PRO A 287 -16.71 -36.46 24.57
CA PRO A 287 -18.16 -36.62 24.51
C PRO A 287 -18.66 -37.85 25.27
N THR A 288 -19.85 -37.74 25.87
CA THR A 288 -20.55 -38.92 26.40
C THR A 288 -21.09 -39.82 25.27
N SER A 289 -21.67 -40.97 25.60
CA SER A 289 -22.30 -41.91 24.65
C SER A 289 -23.53 -41.35 23.90
N ASN A 290 -23.90 -40.09 24.13
CA ASN A 290 -24.99 -39.42 23.45
C ASN A 290 -24.60 -39.03 22.00
N TRP A 291 -25.29 -39.61 21.01
CA TRP A 291 -24.99 -39.38 19.59
C TRP A 291 -25.07 -37.90 19.18
N LEU A 292 -25.97 -37.09 19.79
CA LEU A 292 -26.06 -35.65 19.52
C LEU A 292 -24.80 -34.89 19.94
N GLU A 293 -24.21 -35.28 21.07
CA GLU A 293 -22.98 -34.68 21.61
C GLU A 293 -21.77 -35.04 20.74
N VAL A 294 -21.74 -36.28 20.24
CA VAL A 294 -20.72 -36.75 19.30
C VAL A 294 -20.82 -36.00 17.96
N VAL A 295 -22.01 -35.88 17.37
CA VAL A 295 -22.21 -35.15 16.11
C VAL A 295 -21.85 -33.67 16.26
N PHE A 296 -22.22 -33.04 17.38
CA PHE A 296 -21.85 -31.66 17.68
C PHE A 296 -20.33 -31.48 17.80
N SER A 297 -19.66 -32.38 18.54
CA SER A 297 -18.20 -32.39 18.68
C SER A 297 -17.48 -32.58 17.34
N ILE A 298 -17.91 -33.54 16.50
CA ILE A 298 -17.38 -33.75 15.15
C ILE A 298 -17.54 -32.48 14.32
N SER A 299 -18.73 -31.86 14.37
CA SER A 299 -19.01 -30.62 13.63
C SER A 299 -18.07 -29.49 14.07
N ILE A 300 -17.88 -29.28 15.37
CA ILE A 300 -16.97 -28.25 15.90
C ILE A 300 -15.53 -28.50 15.45
N VAL A 301 -15.04 -29.73 15.49
CA VAL A 301 -13.67 -30.04 15.08
C VAL A 301 -13.47 -29.79 13.59
N VAL A 302 -14.41 -30.22 12.73
CA VAL A 302 -14.32 -30.02 11.28
C VAL A 302 -14.40 -28.52 10.92
N TRP A 303 -15.39 -27.80 11.46
CA TRP A 303 -15.56 -26.37 11.20
C TRP A 303 -14.43 -25.53 11.83
N GLY A 304 -13.96 -25.90 13.02
CA GLY A 304 -12.83 -25.27 13.70
C GLY A 304 -11.54 -25.38 12.87
N LEU A 305 -11.19 -26.58 12.44
CA LEU A 305 -10.03 -26.80 11.59
C LEU A 305 -10.11 -26.01 10.28
N MET A 306 -11.28 -26.01 9.61
CA MET A 306 -11.50 -25.23 8.40
C MET A 306 -11.34 -23.72 8.64
N LEU A 307 -11.98 -23.17 9.67
CA LEU A 307 -11.91 -21.74 9.98
C LEU A 307 -10.51 -21.30 10.39
N PHE A 308 -9.82 -22.10 11.20
CA PHE A 308 -8.47 -21.80 11.65
C PHE A 308 -7.46 -21.83 10.49
N THR A 309 -7.53 -22.83 9.61
CA THR A 309 -6.66 -22.90 8.42
C THR A 309 -6.90 -21.74 7.46
N LEU A 310 -8.16 -21.33 7.26
CA LEU A 310 -8.49 -20.13 6.48
C LEU A 310 -7.92 -18.86 7.14
N LEU A 311 -8.07 -18.70 8.45
CA LEU A 311 -7.52 -17.55 9.18
C LEU A 311 -6.00 -17.46 8.98
N VAL A 312 -5.27 -18.56 9.21
CA VAL A 312 -3.81 -18.61 9.02
C VAL A 312 -3.43 -18.30 7.57
N GLY A 313 -4.14 -18.88 6.60
CA GLY A 313 -3.90 -18.62 5.17
C GLY A 313 -4.07 -17.13 4.81
N HIS A 314 -5.14 -16.49 5.28
CA HIS A 314 -5.36 -15.07 5.06
C HIS A 314 -4.31 -14.19 5.73
N ILE A 315 -3.89 -14.52 6.96
CA ILE A 315 -2.82 -13.81 7.67
C ILE A 315 -1.50 -13.94 6.90
N GLN A 316 -1.18 -15.13 6.38
CA GLN A 316 0.02 -15.36 5.59
C GLN A 316 0.04 -14.52 4.31
N VAL A 317 -1.07 -14.51 3.54
CA VAL A 317 -1.18 -13.69 2.33
C VAL A 317 -1.01 -12.21 2.65
N PHE A 318 -1.67 -11.70 3.69
CA PHE A 318 -1.51 -10.32 4.13
C PHE A 318 -0.06 -9.99 4.50
N LEU A 319 0.58 -10.85 5.29
CA LEU A 319 1.96 -10.65 5.72
C LEU A 319 2.93 -10.66 4.53
N HIS A 320 2.70 -11.53 3.54
CA HIS A 320 3.46 -11.52 2.29
C HIS A 320 3.32 -10.20 1.53
N LEU A 321 2.11 -9.65 1.40
CA LEU A 321 1.88 -8.38 0.72
C LEU A 321 2.61 -7.22 1.40
N VAL A 322 2.51 -7.11 2.73
CA VAL A 322 3.16 -6.03 3.50
C VAL A 322 4.69 -6.17 3.50
N MET A 323 5.21 -7.40 3.57
CA MET A 323 6.65 -7.64 3.61
C MET A 323 7.32 -7.73 2.23
N ALA A 324 6.57 -7.78 1.12
CA ALA A 324 7.10 -8.03 -0.22
C ALA A 324 8.25 -7.09 -0.60
N ARG A 325 8.04 -5.78 -0.43
CA ARG A 325 9.03 -4.74 -0.77
C ARG A 325 10.29 -4.84 0.08
N LYS A 326 10.15 -5.01 1.40
CA LYS A 326 11.28 -5.19 2.32
C LYS A 326 12.06 -6.47 2.01
N ARG A 327 11.36 -7.58 1.75
CA ARG A 327 11.95 -8.87 1.40
C ARG A 327 12.73 -8.78 0.08
N LYS A 328 12.18 -8.10 -0.94
CA LYS A 328 12.86 -7.88 -2.24
C LYS A 328 14.20 -7.16 -2.05
N MET A 329 14.24 -6.10 -1.23
CA MET A 329 15.47 -5.38 -0.88
C MET A 329 16.47 -6.26 -0.14
N GLN A 330 16.02 -7.00 0.88
CA GLN A 330 16.88 -7.89 1.67
C GLN A 330 17.52 -8.99 0.81
N LEU A 331 16.74 -9.60 -0.10
CA LEU A 331 17.25 -10.60 -1.04
C LEU A 331 18.34 -9.99 -1.94
N ARG A 332 18.07 -8.83 -2.55
CA ARG A 332 19.06 -8.12 -3.38
C ARG A 332 20.35 -7.81 -2.61
N CYS A 333 20.26 -7.32 -1.38
CA CYS A 333 21.45 -7.06 -0.56
C CYS A 333 22.25 -8.33 -0.27
N ARG A 334 21.57 -9.45 0.03
CA ARG A 334 22.21 -10.75 0.29
C ARG A 334 22.91 -11.28 -0.96
N ASP A 335 22.23 -11.23 -2.11
CA ASP A 335 22.75 -11.75 -3.37
C ASP A 335 23.96 -10.92 -3.85
N LEU A 336 23.90 -9.59 -3.67
CA LEU A 336 25.01 -8.69 -3.96
C LEU A 336 26.21 -8.95 -3.03
N GLU A 337 25.98 -9.11 -1.74
CA GLU A 337 27.01 -9.43 -0.75
C GLU A 337 27.70 -10.77 -1.07
N TRP A 338 26.93 -11.79 -1.42
CA TRP A 338 27.47 -13.07 -1.88
C TRP A 338 28.31 -12.91 -3.15
N TRP A 339 27.81 -12.16 -4.13
CA TRP A 339 28.52 -11.90 -5.39
C TRP A 339 29.83 -11.15 -5.16
N MET A 340 29.84 -10.13 -4.29
CA MET A 340 31.04 -9.36 -3.93
C MET A 340 32.09 -10.21 -3.23
N LYS A 341 31.66 -11.12 -2.33
CA LYS A 341 32.56 -12.08 -1.67
C LYS A 341 33.16 -13.07 -2.66
N ARG A 342 32.34 -13.64 -3.55
CA ARG A 342 32.80 -14.58 -4.59
C ARG A 342 33.83 -13.96 -5.53
N ARG A 343 33.69 -12.66 -5.82
CA ARG A 343 34.64 -11.90 -6.65
C ARG A 343 35.81 -11.29 -5.87
N GLN A 344 35.91 -11.56 -4.56
CA GLN A 344 36.98 -11.09 -3.68
C GLN A 344 37.17 -9.55 -3.73
N LEU A 345 36.07 -8.79 -3.78
CA LEU A 345 36.16 -7.34 -3.84
C LEU A 345 36.78 -6.76 -2.55
N PRO A 346 37.66 -5.75 -2.65
CA PRO A 346 38.24 -5.08 -1.49
C PRO A 346 37.18 -4.47 -0.57
N LEU A 347 37.46 -4.42 0.73
CA LEU A 347 36.53 -3.91 1.75
C LEU A 347 35.99 -2.50 1.43
N LYS A 348 36.87 -1.60 0.99
CA LYS A 348 36.52 -0.22 0.62
C LYS A 348 35.50 -0.17 -0.52
N LEU A 349 35.63 -1.05 -1.53
CA LEU A 349 34.69 -1.11 -2.65
C LEU A 349 33.35 -1.68 -2.20
N ARG A 350 33.36 -2.72 -1.36
CA ARG A 350 32.14 -3.31 -0.80
C ARG A 350 31.35 -2.32 0.04
N GLN A 351 32.04 -1.54 0.88
CA GLN A 351 31.42 -0.47 1.67
C GLN A 351 30.77 0.60 0.78
N ARG A 352 31.43 1.00 -0.32
CA ARG A 352 30.86 1.94 -1.30
C ARG A 352 29.61 1.38 -1.97
N VAL A 353 29.63 0.10 -2.38
CA VAL A 353 28.46 -0.57 -2.96
C VAL A 353 27.28 -0.62 -1.98
N HIS A 354 27.53 -0.97 -0.70
CA HIS A 354 26.48 -0.95 0.32
C HIS A 354 25.92 0.45 0.57
N HIS A 355 26.78 1.47 0.57
CA HIS A 355 26.36 2.86 0.72
C HIS A 355 25.46 3.30 -0.44
N PHE A 356 25.85 2.97 -1.68
CA PHE A 356 25.05 3.22 -2.87
C PHE A 356 23.68 2.56 -2.83
N GLU A 357 23.61 1.27 -2.52
CA GLU A 357 22.33 0.55 -2.48
C GLU A 357 21.42 1.08 -1.36
N ARG A 358 21.97 1.45 -0.20
CA ARG A 358 21.21 2.08 0.89
C ARG A 358 20.65 3.44 0.47
N GLN A 359 21.47 4.27 -0.17
CA GLN A 359 21.05 5.60 -0.60
C GLN A 359 20.00 5.51 -1.71
N ARG A 360 20.20 4.62 -2.70
CA ARG A 360 19.23 4.33 -3.77
C ARG A 360 17.89 3.88 -3.20
N TRP A 361 17.88 3.05 -2.15
CA TRP A 361 16.67 2.62 -1.47
C TRP A 361 15.92 3.78 -0.79
N VAL A 362 16.63 4.65 -0.06
CA VAL A 362 16.01 5.80 0.62
C VAL A 362 15.45 6.81 -0.39
N THR A 363 16.12 6.97 -1.53
CA THR A 363 15.80 8.02 -2.51
C THR A 363 14.71 7.58 -3.50
N MET A 364 14.86 6.38 -4.08
CA MET A 364 13.97 5.87 -5.14
C MET A 364 13.09 4.69 -4.69
N GLY A 365 13.09 4.35 -3.40
CA GLY A 365 12.30 3.22 -2.87
C GLY A 365 12.73 1.84 -3.42
N GLY A 366 13.89 1.76 -4.08
CA GLY A 366 14.41 0.54 -4.70
C GLY A 366 13.74 0.13 -6.01
N GLU A 367 12.90 0.97 -6.60
CA GLU A 367 12.31 0.79 -7.92
C GLU A 367 12.95 1.76 -8.92
N ASP A 368 13.11 1.31 -10.16
CA ASP A 368 13.61 2.16 -11.23
C ASP A 368 12.45 2.98 -11.79
N GLU A 369 12.54 4.31 -11.75
CA GLU A 369 11.47 5.22 -12.20
C GLU A 369 11.02 4.92 -13.64
N ILE A 370 11.96 4.51 -14.51
CA ILE A 370 11.66 4.11 -15.89
C ILE A 370 10.92 2.78 -15.96
N GLU A 371 11.20 1.82 -15.07
CA GLU A 371 10.51 0.53 -15.08
C GLU A 371 9.04 0.71 -14.68
N SER A 372 8.75 1.65 -13.78
CA SER A 372 7.38 1.99 -13.35
C SER A 372 6.50 2.57 -14.46
N ILE A 373 7.09 3.16 -15.50
CA ILE A 373 6.36 3.74 -16.64
C ILE A 373 6.48 2.89 -17.91
N LYS A 374 7.09 1.71 -17.82
CA LYS A 374 7.35 0.84 -18.98
C LYS A 374 6.08 0.29 -19.60
N ASP A 375 5.08 -0.02 -18.78
CA ASP A 375 3.79 -0.57 -19.18
C ASP A 375 2.82 0.51 -19.73
N LEU A 376 3.19 1.80 -19.63
CA LEU A 376 2.41 2.87 -20.21
C LEU A 376 2.54 2.89 -21.75
N PRO A 377 1.47 3.27 -22.47
CA PRO A 377 1.54 3.55 -23.91
C PRO A 377 2.67 4.52 -24.24
N GLU A 378 3.31 4.33 -25.39
CA GLU A 378 4.52 5.08 -25.75
C GLU A 378 4.32 6.60 -25.74
N GLY A 379 3.16 7.09 -26.20
CA GLY A 379 2.85 8.51 -26.21
C GLY A 379 2.88 9.13 -24.81
N ILE A 380 2.22 8.51 -23.84
CA ILE A 380 2.19 8.98 -22.44
C ILE A 380 3.59 8.94 -21.84
N ARG A 381 4.35 7.88 -22.12
CA ARG A 381 5.74 7.75 -21.65
C ARG A 381 6.63 8.89 -22.20
N ARG A 382 6.46 9.27 -23.47
CA ARG A 382 7.17 10.40 -24.08
C ARG A 382 6.80 11.72 -23.44
N ASP A 383 5.52 11.97 -23.20
CA ASP A 383 5.04 13.21 -22.55
C ASP A 383 5.59 13.37 -21.13
N ILE A 384 5.62 12.27 -20.35
CA ILE A 384 6.22 12.25 -19.02
C ILE A 384 7.71 12.58 -19.09
N LYS A 385 8.47 11.91 -19.97
CA LYS A 385 9.90 12.19 -20.13
C LYS A 385 10.13 13.65 -20.51
N ARG A 386 9.39 14.18 -21.50
CA ARG A 386 9.48 15.58 -21.93
C ARG A 386 9.24 16.52 -20.75
N PHE A 387 8.18 16.30 -19.98
CA PHE A 387 7.88 17.13 -18.80
C PHE A 387 9.01 17.14 -17.78
N LEU A 388 9.67 16.01 -17.54
CA LEU A 388 10.74 15.90 -16.54
C LEU A 388 12.07 16.53 -16.97
N CYS A 389 12.42 16.49 -18.27
CA CYS A 389 13.77 16.84 -18.73
C CYS A 389 13.85 18.06 -19.65
N LEU A 390 12.75 18.56 -20.23
CA LEU A 390 12.78 19.64 -21.23
C LEU A 390 13.49 20.91 -20.72
N ASP A 391 13.17 21.34 -19.49
CA ASP A 391 13.77 22.54 -18.89
C ASP A 391 15.28 22.38 -18.67
N LEU A 392 15.73 21.17 -18.33
CA LEU A 392 17.14 20.86 -18.15
C LEU A 392 17.87 20.82 -19.50
N ILE A 393 17.25 20.24 -20.53
CA ILE A 393 17.81 20.20 -21.89
C ILE A 393 17.94 21.64 -22.44
N LYS A 394 16.90 22.47 -22.28
CA LYS A 394 16.89 23.86 -22.78
C LYS A 394 17.93 24.76 -22.08
N LYS A 395 18.50 24.36 -20.94
CA LYS A 395 19.65 25.07 -20.34
C LYS A 395 20.93 24.90 -21.14
N VAL A 396 21.04 23.87 -21.98
CA VAL A 396 22.19 23.70 -22.87
C VAL A 396 22.04 24.66 -24.06
N PRO A 397 22.99 25.58 -24.28
CA PRO A 397 22.88 26.59 -25.33
C PRO A 397 22.73 26.01 -26.75
N LEU A 398 23.27 24.82 -27.00
CA LEU A 398 23.05 24.10 -28.27
C LEU A 398 21.58 23.71 -28.43
N PHE A 399 20.99 23.08 -27.41
CA PHE A 399 19.66 22.50 -27.50
C PHE A 399 18.54 23.54 -27.42
N SER A 400 18.76 24.67 -26.74
CA SER A 400 17.77 25.74 -26.59
C SER A 400 17.29 26.34 -27.92
N SER A 401 18.09 26.23 -28.98
CA SER A 401 17.80 26.76 -30.31
C SER A 401 17.30 25.72 -31.31
N LEU A 402 17.06 24.48 -30.87
CA LEU A 402 16.53 23.41 -31.70
C LEU A 402 14.99 23.41 -31.70
N ASP A 403 14.41 22.90 -32.78
CA ASP A 403 12.97 22.77 -32.93
C ASP A 403 12.39 21.74 -31.94
N ASP A 404 11.12 21.91 -31.56
CA ASP A 404 10.45 21.05 -30.58
C ASP A 404 10.48 19.56 -30.97
N LEU A 405 10.41 19.25 -32.28
CA LEU A 405 10.54 17.87 -32.79
C LEU A 405 11.87 17.22 -32.41
N ILE A 406 12.98 17.98 -32.48
CA ILE A 406 14.31 17.48 -32.13
C ILE A 406 14.43 17.37 -30.62
N LEU A 407 13.90 18.35 -29.88
CA LEU A 407 13.84 18.30 -28.42
C LEU A 407 13.08 17.07 -27.93
N ASP A 408 11.95 16.72 -28.54
CA ASP A 408 11.19 15.50 -28.23
C ASP A 408 12.02 14.23 -28.43
N ASN A 409 12.75 14.16 -29.53
CA ASN A 409 13.66 13.06 -29.81
C ASN A 409 14.81 12.97 -28.81
N ILE A 410 15.31 14.11 -28.30
CA ILE A 410 16.30 14.14 -27.23
C ILE A 410 15.67 13.65 -25.91
N CYS A 411 14.51 14.19 -25.52
CA CYS A 411 13.79 13.84 -24.31
C CYS A 411 13.50 12.34 -24.21
N ASP A 412 13.10 11.70 -25.32
CA ASP A 412 12.78 10.26 -25.31
C ASP A 412 14.02 9.37 -25.10
N ARG A 413 15.22 9.85 -25.46
CA ARG A 413 16.48 9.09 -25.39
C ARG A 413 17.25 9.27 -24.09
N ILE A 414 16.82 10.18 -23.23
CA ILE A 414 17.45 10.43 -21.94
C ILE A 414 17.18 9.27 -20.97
N ARG A 415 18.16 8.98 -20.11
CA ARG A 415 18.08 7.98 -19.05
C ARG A 415 18.41 8.60 -17.68
N PRO A 416 17.70 8.25 -16.60
CA PRO A 416 18.04 8.69 -15.25
C PRO A 416 19.31 7.99 -14.76
N LEU A 417 20.08 8.70 -13.95
CA LEU A 417 21.23 8.24 -13.20
C LEU A 417 21.18 8.75 -11.77
N VAL A 418 21.73 7.95 -10.86
CA VAL A 418 21.90 8.32 -9.46
C VAL A 418 23.35 8.04 -9.06
N PHE A 419 23.95 8.98 -8.35
CA PHE A 419 25.29 8.86 -7.78
C PHE A 419 25.25 9.03 -6.26
N SER A 420 26.08 8.27 -5.57
CA SER A 420 26.27 8.43 -4.13
C SER A 420 27.13 9.63 -3.80
N LYS A 421 27.08 10.05 -2.54
CA LYS A 421 28.05 11.01 -2.01
C LYS A 421 29.49 10.51 -2.22
N ASP A 422 30.39 11.43 -2.53
CA ASP A 422 31.83 11.22 -2.72
C ASP A 422 32.20 10.30 -3.89
N GLU A 423 31.22 9.96 -4.75
CA GLU A 423 31.45 9.22 -5.98
C GLU A 423 31.99 10.11 -7.10
N ASN A 424 32.95 9.59 -7.85
CA ASN A 424 33.52 10.27 -9.01
C ASN A 424 32.66 9.92 -10.24
N ILE A 425 32.04 10.93 -10.85
CA ILE A 425 31.23 10.76 -12.07
C ILE A 425 32.15 10.48 -13.26
N ILE A 426 33.20 11.28 -13.42
CA ILE A 426 34.21 11.14 -14.48
C ILE A 426 35.53 11.78 -13.98
N ARG A 427 36.68 11.21 -14.33
CA ARG A 427 37.99 11.76 -13.97
C ARG A 427 38.59 12.55 -15.13
N GLU A 428 39.47 13.48 -14.79
CA GLU A 428 40.27 14.20 -15.78
C GLU A 428 41.05 13.20 -16.66
N GLY A 429 40.93 13.32 -17.98
CA GLY A 429 41.50 12.42 -18.96
C GLY A 429 40.63 11.23 -19.38
N ASP A 430 39.56 10.91 -18.65
CA ASP A 430 38.63 9.84 -19.03
C ASP A 430 37.83 10.21 -20.29
N LEU A 431 37.41 9.21 -21.07
CA LEU A 431 36.58 9.43 -22.26
C LEU A 431 35.16 9.88 -21.85
N VAL A 432 34.70 10.99 -22.41
CA VAL A 432 33.35 11.51 -22.18
C VAL A 432 32.36 10.72 -23.04
N GLN A 433 31.60 9.82 -22.40
CA GLN A 433 30.64 8.94 -23.08
C GLN A 433 29.21 9.48 -23.08
N ARG A 434 28.89 10.43 -22.20
CA ARG A 434 27.53 10.95 -22.00
C ARG A 434 27.55 12.37 -21.47
N ILE A 435 26.53 13.14 -21.83
CA ILE A 435 26.21 14.42 -21.17
C ILE A 435 25.37 14.09 -19.94
N VAL A 436 25.68 14.66 -18.79
CA VAL A 436 24.91 14.46 -17.54
C VAL A 436 24.31 15.79 -17.10
N PHE A 437 22.98 15.82 -16.95
CA PHE A 437 22.18 16.97 -16.51
C PHE A 437 21.80 16.78 -15.04
N ILE A 438 22.21 17.70 -14.17
CA ILE A 438 22.00 17.60 -12.73
C ILE A 438 20.56 18.01 -12.41
N VAL A 439 19.75 17.05 -11.96
CA VAL A 439 18.37 17.30 -11.51
C VAL A 439 18.37 17.76 -10.06
N ARG A 440 19.15 17.10 -9.20
CA ARG A 440 19.32 17.41 -7.78
C ARG A 440 20.73 17.06 -7.32
N GLY A 441 21.23 17.78 -6.32
CA GLY A 441 22.55 17.57 -5.76
C GLY A 441 23.58 18.59 -6.25
N HIS A 442 24.83 18.43 -5.81
CA HIS A 442 25.93 19.33 -6.15
C HIS A 442 27.14 18.50 -6.53
N VAL A 443 27.78 18.89 -7.64
CA VAL A 443 28.96 18.21 -8.18
C VAL A 443 30.14 19.16 -8.13
N LYS A 444 31.25 18.75 -7.52
CA LYS A 444 32.50 19.48 -7.53
C LYS A 444 33.28 19.12 -8.79
N SER A 445 33.66 20.11 -9.58
CA SER A 445 34.66 19.99 -10.63
C SER A 445 36.02 20.36 -10.06
N SER A 446 37.04 19.54 -10.31
CA SER A 446 38.43 19.78 -9.93
C SER A 446 39.35 19.57 -11.12
N GLN A 447 40.13 20.58 -11.46
CA GLN A 447 41.10 20.57 -12.56
C GLN A 447 42.50 20.87 -12.02
N ASN A 448 43.49 20.11 -12.47
CA ASN A 448 44.88 20.33 -12.10
C ASN A 448 45.51 21.42 -12.98
N LEU A 449 45.91 22.56 -12.39
CA LEU A 449 46.63 23.61 -13.10
C LEU A 449 48.14 23.48 -12.90
N SER A 450 48.91 24.16 -13.76
CA SER A 450 50.36 24.23 -13.65
C SER A 450 50.80 24.81 -12.28
N LYS A 451 51.83 24.21 -11.66
CA LYS A 451 52.33 24.48 -10.28
C LYS A 451 51.56 23.77 -9.15
N GLY A 452 50.74 22.76 -9.44
CA GLY A 452 50.06 21.97 -8.40
C GLY A 452 48.88 22.69 -7.74
N VAL A 453 48.43 23.81 -8.34
CA VAL A 453 47.22 24.51 -7.92
C VAL A 453 46.01 23.78 -8.51
N ILE A 454 45.03 23.43 -7.67
CA ILE A 454 43.81 22.75 -8.12
C ILE A 454 42.71 23.80 -8.24
N ALA A 455 42.23 24.06 -9.46
CA ALA A 455 41.04 24.88 -9.66
C ALA A 455 39.81 24.03 -9.31
N THR A 456 38.93 24.57 -8.46
CA THR A 456 37.70 23.89 -8.08
C THR A 456 36.49 24.78 -8.34
N SER A 457 35.45 24.21 -8.94
CA SER A 457 34.16 24.86 -9.14
C SER A 457 33.04 23.91 -8.73
N THR A 458 31.87 24.45 -8.38
CA THR A 458 30.72 23.64 -8.00
C THR A 458 29.63 23.81 -9.05
N LEU A 459 29.15 22.70 -9.58
CA LEU A 459 27.98 22.63 -10.44
C LEU A 459 26.74 22.38 -9.57
N GLU A 460 25.80 23.29 -9.69
CA GLU A 460 24.52 23.27 -8.97
C GLU A 460 23.41 22.64 -9.82
N GLN A 461 22.19 22.66 -9.28
CA GLN A 461 21.00 22.15 -9.93
C GLN A 461 20.75 22.82 -11.30
N GLY A 462 20.52 22.00 -12.32
CA GLY A 462 20.38 22.45 -13.70
C GLY A 462 21.69 22.72 -14.42
N GLY A 463 22.83 22.59 -13.74
CA GLY A 463 24.13 22.46 -14.39
C GLY A 463 24.22 21.14 -15.17
N PHE A 464 25.18 21.06 -16.09
CA PHE A 464 25.48 19.85 -16.83
C PHE A 464 26.99 19.68 -17.00
N LEU A 465 27.42 18.45 -17.26
CA LEU A 465 28.80 18.08 -17.58
C LEU A 465 28.85 17.28 -18.89
N GLY A 466 30.03 17.23 -19.50
CA GLY A 466 30.23 16.60 -20.82
C GLY A 466 29.98 17.55 -22.00
N ASP A 467 30.18 18.86 -21.81
CA ASP A 467 30.03 19.87 -22.88
C ASP A 467 30.98 19.62 -24.06
N GLU A 468 32.05 18.85 -23.84
CA GLU A 468 32.97 18.41 -24.89
C GLU A 468 32.24 17.64 -26.00
N LEU A 469 31.18 16.88 -25.67
CA LEU A 469 30.37 16.15 -26.64
C LEU A 469 29.58 17.06 -27.59
N LEU A 470 29.24 18.28 -27.16
CA LEU A 470 28.53 19.26 -28.01
C LEU A 470 29.41 19.72 -29.17
N SER A 471 30.71 19.89 -28.93
CA SER A 471 31.67 20.24 -29.99
C SER A 471 32.00 19.04 -30.88
N TRP A 472 32.07 17.85 -30.29
CA TRP A 472 32.35 16.59 -31.01
C TRP A 472 31.25 16.24 -32.00
N CYS A 473 29.97 16.36 -31.63
CA CYS A 473 28.86 15.93 -32.47
C CYS A 473 28.65 16.79 -33.73
N LEU A 474 29.12 18.04 -33.71
CA LEU A 474 29.06 18.98 -34.84
C LEU A 474 30.25 18.86 -35.81
N ARG A 475 31.27 18.06 -35.47
CA ARG A 475 32.52 17.94 -36.25
C ARG A 475 32.27 17.28 -37.62
N ARG A 476 32.87 17.82 -38.69
CA ARG A 476 32.82 17.26 -40.06
C ARG A 476 34.20 17.31 -40.75
N PRO A 477 34.76 16.20 -41.28
CA PRO A 477 34.26 14.83 -41.19
C PRO A 477 34.16 14.38 -39.73
N PHE A 478 33.17 13.52 -39.45
CA PHE A 478 32.94 13.02 -38.11
C PHE A 478 34.09 12.13 -37.67
N ILE A 479 34.47 12.20 -36.39
CA ILE A 479 35.55 11.37 -35.83
C ILE A 479 34.96 10.48 -34.76
N ASP A 480 35.08 9.16 -34.93
CA ASP A 480 34.53 8.17 -33.99
C ASP A 480 35.24 8.13 -32.62
N ARG A 481 36.31 8.90 -32.44
CA ARG A 481 37.01 9.06 -31.18
C ARG A 481 36.31 10.09 -30.28
N LEU A 482 35.87 9.63 -29.11
CA LEU A 482 35.27 10.47 -28.08
C LEU A 482 36.28 11.47 -27.48
N PRO A 483 35.83 12.66 -27.05
CA PRO A 483 36.67 13.62 -26.35
C PRO A 483 37.02 13.14 -24.94
N VAL A 484 38.09 13.71 -24.37
CA VAL A 484 38.52 13.45 -22.99
C VAL A 484 38.01 14.54 -22.04
N SER A 485 37.71 14.16 -20.81
CA SER A 485 37.25 15.08 -19.77
C SER A 485 38.36 16.01 -19.32
N ILE A 486 38.07 17.30 -19.21
CA ILE A 486 39.03 18.35 -18.84
C ILE A 486 39.21 18.44 -17.31
N ALA A 487 38.25 17.91 -16.55
CA ALA A 487 38.25 17.96 -15.10
C ALA A 487 37.73 16.65 -14.48
N THR A 488 38.04 16.46 -13.20
CA THR A 488 37.46 15.40 -12.38
C THR A 488 36.20 15.92 -11.72
N PHE A 489 35.09 15.22 -11.87
CA PHE A 489 33.80 15.59 -11.29
C PHE A 489 33.43 14.62 -10.16
N THR A 490 33.25 15.15 -8.94
CA THR A 490 32.97 14.36 -7.73
C THR A 490 31.69 14.85 -7.04
N CYS A 491 30.90 13.92 -6.51
CA CYS A 491 29.62 14.25 -5.88
C CYS A 491 29.83 14.76 -4.45
N ILE A 492 29.40 15.99 -4.13
CA ILE A 492 29.47 16.52 -2.76
C ILE A 492 28.33 15.94 -1.91
N LYS A 493 27.19 15.71 -2.55
CA LYS A 493 25.94 15.15 -1.98
C LYS A 493 25.43 14.04 -2.91
N PRO A 494 24.45 13.22 -2.49
CA PRO A 494 23.62 12.45 -3.42
C PRO A 494 23.22 13.27 -4.65
N VAL A 495 23.49 12.76 -5.85
CA VAL A 495 23.14 13.42 -7.10
C VAL A 495 22.16 12.56 -7.88
N GLU A 496 21.03 13.16 -8.24
CA GLU A 496 20.09 12.63 -9.23
C GLU A 496 20.30 13.41 -10.52
N ALA A 497 20.42 12.70 -11.62
CA ALA A 497 20.72 13.29 -12.90
C ALA A 497 20.03 12.56 -14.04
N PHE A 498 19.93 13.23 -15.17
CA PHE A 498 19.62 12.61 -16.45
C PHE A 498 20.88 12.50 -17.28
N CYS A 499 21.01 11.51 -18.15
CA CYS A 499 22.07 11.47 -19.14
C CYS A 499 21.57 11.26 -20.56
N LEU A 500 22.37 11.77 -21.49
CA LEU A 500 22.25 11.54 -22.92
C LEU A 500 23.55 10.97 -23.43
N ASP A 501 23.52 9.70 -23.86
CA ASP A 501 24.72 8.99 -24.33
C ASP A 501 25.20 9.53 -25.68
N ALA A 502 26.52 9.51 -25.91
CA ALA A 502 27.15 10.01 -27.13
C ALA A 502 26.59 9.35 -28.42
N ILE A 503 26.20 8.07 -28.34
CA ILE A 503 25.57 7.33 -29.44
C ILE A 503 24.23 7.98 -29.83
N HIS A 504 23.43 8.39 -28.85
CA HIS A 504 22.14 9.05 -29.10
C HIS A 504 22.33 10.46 -29.64
N ILE A 505 23.34 11.20 -29.14
CA ILE A 505 23.69 12.52 -29.68
C ILE A 505 24.09 12.39 -31.14
N ARG A 506 24.97 11.44 -31.48
CA ARG A 506 25.39 11.16 -32.85
C ARG A 506 24.20 10.86 -33.75
N PHE A 507 23.32 9.95 -33.34
CA PHE A 507 22.12 9.62 -34.09
C PHE A 507 21.28 10.86 -34.40
N ILE A 508 21.05 11.73 -33.41
CA ILE A 508 20.26 12.94 -33.58
C ILE A 508 20.95 13.94 -34.50
N THR A 509 22.27 14.15 -34.37
CA THR A 509 22.99 15.10 -35.21
C THR A 509 23.21 14.62 -36.64
N GLU A 510 23.24 13.31 -36.87
CA GLU A 510 23.24 12.70 -38.20
C GLU A 510 21.85 12.73 -38.84
N HIS A 511 20.81 12.39 -38.08
CA HIS A 511 19.42 12.34 -38.58
C HIS A 511 18.87 13.73 -38.92
N PHE A 512 19.09 14.72 -38.04
CA PHE A 512 18.66 16.11 -38.23
C PHE A 512 19.79 17.01 -38.75
N ARG A 513 20.62 16.49 -39.66
CA ARG A 513 21.83 17.17 -40.14
C ARG A 513 21.59 18.59 -40.65
N TYR A 514 20.43 18.86 -41.27
CA TYR A 514 20.08 20.18 -41.76
C TYR A 514 20.13 21.25 -40.65
N GLN A 515 19.55 20.96 -39.48
CA GLN A 515 19.51 21.90 -38.36
C GLN A 515 20.90 22.08 -37.75
N PHE A 516 21.66 20.99 -37.61
CA PHE A 516 23.00 21.02 -37.04
C PHE A 516 24.08 21.58 -37.99
N SER A 517 23.76 21.75 -39.28
CA SER A 517 24.62 22.41 -40.25
C SER A 517 24.54 23.94 -40.23
N ASN A 518 23.54 24.50 -39.53
CA ASN A 518 23.32 25.94 -39.46
C ASN A 518 24.49 26.68 -38.80
N GLU A 519 25.03 27.69 -39.50
CA GLU A 519 26.14 28.53 -39.02
C GLU A 519 25.83 29.25 -37.70
N ARG A 520 24.56 29.64 -37.48
CA ARG A 520 24.15 30.26 -36.22
C ARG A 520 24.33 29.29 -35.04
N LEU A 521 23.94 28.04 -35.21
CA LEU A 521 24.06 27.01 -34.18
C LEU A 521 25.53 26.67 -33.90
N LYS A 522 26.35 26.57 -34.96
CA LYS A 522 27.80 26.35 -34.85
C LYS A 522 28.46 27.48 -34.05
N ARG A 523 28.14 28.75 -34.36
CA ARG A 523 28.65 29.92 -33.64
C ARG A 523 28.25 29.92 -32.17
N THR A 524 26.99 29.66 -31.86
CA THR A 524 26.51 29.54 -30.47
C THR A 524 27.31 28.46 -29.72
N THR A 525 27.48 27.29 -30.34
CA THR A 525 28.21 26.18 -29.72
C THR A 525 29.68 26.51 -29.47
N ARG A 526 30.35 27.18 -30.42
CA ARG A 526 31.72 27.67 -30.23
C ARG A 526 31.80 28.71 -29.12
N TYR A 527 30.86 29.65 -29.07
CA TYR A 527 30.84 30.71 -28.05
C TYR A 527 30.70 30.15 -26.62
N TYR A 528 29.90 29.10 -26.44
CA TYR A 528 29.68 28.48 -25.12
C TYR A 528 30.64 27.33 -24.79
N SER A 529 31.44 26.86 -25.76
CA SER A 529 32.40 25.79 -25.53
C SER A 529 33.59 26.24 -24.68
N THR A 530 33.86 25.50 -23.62
CA THR A 530 34.98 25.74 -22.70
C THR A 530 36.33 25.67 -23.43
N ASN A 531 36.47 24.77 -24.41
CA ASN A 531 37.67 24.64 -25.24
C ASN A 531 37.94 25.89 -26.08
N TRP A 532 36.90 26.42 -26.74
CA TRP A 532 37.02 27.62 -27.57
C TRP A 532 37.28 28.88 -26.74
N ARG A 533 36.64 29.01 -25.57
CA ARG A 533 36.91 30.12 -24.63
C ARG A 533 38.34 30.09 -24.11
N THR A 534 38.84 28.92 -23.74
CA THR A 534 40.22 28.74 -23.29
C THR A 534 41.19 29.08 -24.41
N TRP A 535 40.94 28.61 -25.63
CA TRP A 535 41.74 28.95 -26.80
C TRP A 535 41.77 30.46 -27.09
N ALA A 536 40.60 31.11 -27.08
CA ALA A 536 40.50 32.55 -27.30
C ALA A 536 41.26 33.33 -26.22
N ALA A 537 41.11 32.96 -24.95
CA ALA A 537 41.84 33.57 -23.85
C ALA A 537 43.36 33.45 -24.01
N VAL A 538 43.87 32.28 -24.38
CA VAL A 538 45.30 32.05 -24.64
C VAL A 538 45.81 32.91 -25.80
N ASN A 539 45.05 33.00 -26.91
CA ASN A 539 45.44 33.81 -28.07
C ASN A 539 45.45 35.31 -27.74
N VAL A 540 44.43 35.81 -27.03
CA VAL A 540 44.38 37.20 -26.58
C VAL A 540 45.55 37.50 -25.64
N GLN A 541 45.87 36.59 -24.71
CA GLN A 541 47.01 36.75 -23.81
C GLN A 541 48.36 36.79 -24.56
N LEU A 542 48.55 35.93 -25.56
CA LEU A 542 49.74 35.94 -26.41
C LEU A 542 49.85 37.23 -27.21
N ALA A 543 48.77 37.64 -27.89
CA ALA A 543 48.74 38.87 -28.68
C ALA A 543 49.03 40.12 -27.82
N TRP A 544 48.43 40.21 -26.63
CA TRP A 544 48.68 41.30 -25.69
C TRP A 544 50.13 41.34 -25.22
N ARG A 545 50.74 40.19 -24.93
CA ARG A 545 52.15 40.11 -24.52
C ARG A 545 53.08 40.51 -25.66
N SER A 546 52.83 40.03 -26.88
CA SER A 546 53.59 40.43 -28.07
C SER A 546 53.48 41.94 -28.32
N TYR A 547 52.29 42.53 -28.17
CA TYR A 547 52.10 43.98 -28.25
C TYR A 547 52.90 44.72 -27.16
N LYS A 548 52.82 44.26 -25.91
CA LYS A 548 53.56 44.85 -24.78
C LYS A 548 55.08 44.79 -24.97
N MET A 549 55.59 43.70 -25.54
CA MET A 549 57.01 43.56 -25.89
C MET A 549 57.41 44.57 -26.99
N ARG A 550 56.60 44.72 -28.05
CA ARG A 550 56.85 45.69 -29.12
C ARG A 550 56.82 47.14 -28.62
N LYS A 551 55.88 47.50 -27.75
CA LYS A 551 55.78 48.86 -27.17
C LYS A 551 56.86 49.17 -26.14
N ARG A 552 57.53 48.16 -25.57
CA ARG A 552 58.61 48.32 -24.58
C ARG A 552 60.03 48.28 -25.19
N GLY A 553 60.17 48.12 -26.51
CA GLY A 553 61.47 47.99 -27.16
C GLY A 553 62.22 49.29 -27.41
N GLN A 554 62.71 49.96 -26.36
CA GLN A 554 63.86 50.90 -26.44
C GLN A 554 64.57 51.14 -25.09
N VAL A 555 64.73 50.12 -24.23
CA VAL A 555 65.85 50.09 -23.25
C VAL A 555 66.23 48.61 -23.06
N ALA A 556 67.34 48.21 -23.67
CA ALA A 556 67.93 46.89 -23.45
C ALA A 556 68.82 46.93 -22.20
N ASN A 557 68.51 46.11 -21.20
CA ASN A 557 69.36 45.02 -20.70
C ASN A 557 69.00 44.62 -19.25
N ASN A 558 69.03 43.30 -19.00
CA ASN A 558 69.10 42.61 -17.69
C ASN A 558 67.82 42.13 -16.97
N VAL A 559 66.80 41.62 -17.69
CA VAL A 559 65.84 40.68 -17.04
C VAL A 559 65.47 39.53 -18.00
N ILE A 560 66.46 38.70 -18.33
CA ILE A 560 66.25 37.48 -19.14
C ILE A 560 66.57 36.29 -18.24
N HIS A 561 65.54 35.69 -17.63
CA HIS A 561 65.56 34.28 -17.21
C HIS A 561 64.18 33.79 -16.73
N ILE A 562 63.31 34.67 -16.22
CA ILE A 562 61.96 34.29 -15.76
C ILE A 562 60.90 34.47 -16.87
N GLY A 563 61.06 35.47 -17.73
CA GLY A 563 60.15 35.75 -18.85
C GLY A 563 60.13 34.67 -19.93
N ASP A 564 61.29 34.13 -20.28
CA ASP A 564 61.43 33.10 -21.31
C ASP A 564 60.73 31.80 -20.95
N ASN A 565 60.70 31.41 -19.67
CA ASN A 565 60.05 30.16 -19.27
C ASN A 565 58.52 30.25 -19.37
N ILE A 566 57.93 31.41 -19.07
CA ILE A 566 56.48 31.62 -19.21
C ILE A 566 56.10 31.83 -20.67
N ASP A 567 56.90 32.54 -21.46
CA ASP A 567 56.64 32.74 -22.88
C ASP A 567 56.85 31.43 -23.67
N MET A 568 57.84 30.62 -23.32
CA MET A 568 58.05 29.28 -23.87
C MET A 568 56.96 28.29 -23.42
N ARG A 569 56.42 28.43 -22.19
CA ARG A 569 55.26 27.65 -21.74
C ARG A 569 53.98 28.06 -22.41
N LEU A 570 53.73 29.37 -22.56
CA LEU A 570 52.60 29.87 -23.31
C LEU A 570 52.75 29.51 -24.78
N ARG A 571 53.96 29.54 -25.36
CA ARG A 571 54.23 28.99 -26.70
C ARG A 571 54.11 27.47 -26.73
N ARG A 572 54.33 26.73 -25.64
CA ARG A 572 54.04 25.29 -25.53
C ARG A 572 52.54 25.01 -25.48
N TYR A 573 51.79 25.74 -24.66
CA TYR A 573 50.33 25.74 -24.64
C TYR A 573 49.79 26.20 -25.98
N ALA A 574 50.36 27.26 -26.53
CA ALA A 574 50.08 27.74 -27.87
C ALA A 574 50.39 26.61 -28.84
N THR A 575 51.56 25.99 -28.92
CA THR A 575 51.80 24.85 -29.83
C THR A 575 50.91 23.63 -29.54
N MET A 576 50.46 23.41 -28.30
CA MET A 576 49.48 22.37 -27.95
C MET A 576 48.05 22.74 -28.40
N PHE A 577 47.74 24.05 -28.50
CA PHE A 577 46.47 24.67 -28.89
C PHE A 577 46.52 25.47 -30.24
N LEU A 578 47.65 25.43 -30.97
CA LEU A 578 48.03 26.20 -32.18
C LEU A 578 48.67 25.26 -33.22
N SER A 579 49.25 24.12 -32.84
CA SER A 579 49.41 23.03 -33.83
C SER A 579 48.04 22.54 -34.32
N ILE A 580 47.00 22.86 -33.55
CA ILE A 580 45.60 22.69 -33.87
C ILE A 580 44.89 23.97 -33.38
N ARG A 581 44.61 24.97 -34.26
CA ARG A 581 43.36 25.78 -34.16
C ARG A 581 42.30 24.81 -33.61
N PRO A 582 41.50 25.06 -32.55
CA PRO A 582 40.50 24.07 -32.11
C PRO A 582 39.72 23.79 -33.38
N ARG A 583 39.95 22.63 -33.99
CA ARG A 583 39.88 22.59 -35.46
C ARG A 583 38.45 22.99 -35.81
N ASP A 584 38.31 24.11 -36.50
CA ASP A 584 37.16 24.30 -37.35
C ASP A 584 37.26 23.17 -38.36
N HIS A 585 36.62 22.05 -38.03
CA HIS A 585 36.27 20.98 -38.94
C HIS A 585 34.87 21.28 -39.48
N LEU A 586 34.70 22.52 -39.87
CA LEU A 586 33.50 23.09 -40.43
C LEU A 586 33.84 23.91 -41.67
N GLU A 587 35.11 23.91 -42.07
CA GLU A 587 35.63 24.15 -43.42
C GLU A 587 36.08 22.81 -44.00
#